data_AF-A0A2G6GU42-F1
#
_entry.id   AF-A0A2G6GU42-F1
#
_cell.length_a   1.000
_cell.length_b   1.000
_cell.length_c   1.000
_cell.angle_alpha   90.00
_cell.angle_beta   90.00
_cell.angle_gamma   90.00
#
_symmetry.space_group_name_H-M   'P 1'
#
loop_
_entity.id
_entity.type
_entity.pdbx_description
1 polymer ?
#
loop_
_entity_poly.entity_id
_entity_poly.type
_entity_poly.pdbx_seq_one_letter_code
_entity_poly.pdbx_strand_id
1 'polypeptide(L)' 'MITYLEYRSEKSSKFWEIEVKGTSYTVRYGKIGTLGT' A
#
# COMPACT_ATOMS: atom_id res chain seq x y z
N MET A 1 -8.76 -5.92 -9.36
CA MET A 1 -8.61 -6.49 -8.00
C MET A 1 -7.58 -5.64 -7.28
N ILE A 2 -7.85 -5.24 -6.03
CA ILE A 2 -6.89 -4.46 -5.22
C ILE A 2 -6.29 -5.41 -4.18
N THR A 3 -4.97 -5.47 -4.12
CA THR A 3 -4.22 -6.20 -3.09
C THR A 3 -3.72 -5.21 -2.06
N TYR A 4 -4.01 -5.48 -0.78
CA TYR A 4 -3.58 -4.65 0.34
C TYR A 4 -2.55 -5.38 1.20
N LEU A 5 -1.46 -4.71 1.52
CA LEU A 5 -0.38 -5.22 2.36
C LEU A 5 -0.09 -4.24 3.50
N GLU A 6 0.19 -4.79 4.68
CA GLU A 6 0.57 -4.00 5.86
C GLU A 6 1.86 -4.54 6.46
N TYR A 7 2.66 -3.61 6.96
CA TYR A 7 3.82 -3.91 7.79
C TYR A 7 3.71 -3.13 9.09
N ARG A 8 3.79 -3.84 10.22
CA ARG A 8 3.84 -3.23 11.56
C ARG A 8 5.06 -3.74 12.31
N SER A 9 5.75 -2.82 12.94
CA SER A 9 6.83 -3.07 13.91
C SER A 9 6.76 -2.02 15.01
N GLU A 10 7.62 -2.14 16.03
CA GLU A 10 7.69 -1.17 17.13
C GLU A 10 7.95 0.27 16.65
N LYS A 11 8.64 0.44 15.52
CA LYS A 11 9.07 1.75 15.01
C LYS A 11 8.36 2.17 13.73
N SER A 12 7.57 1.30 13.11
CA SER A 12 7.03 1.54 11.78
C SER A 12 5.65 0.92 11.59
N SER A 13 4.83 1.60 10.81
CA SER A 13 3.50 1.12 10.41
C SER A 13 3.27 1.61 8.99
N LYS A 14 3.33 0.70 8.02
CA LYS A 14 3.32 1.00 6.58
C LYS A 14 2.26 0.19 5.86
N PHE A 15 1.75 0.75 4.77
CA PHE A 15 0.79 0.08 3.88
C PHE A 15 1.20 0.18 2.42
N TRP A 16 0.68 -0.76 1.62
CA TRP A 16 0.67 -0.72 0.17
C TRP A 16 -0.67 -1.20 -0.35
N GLU A 17 -1.28 -0.44 -1.26
CA GLU A 17 -2.41 -0.82 -2.08
C GLU A 17 -1.95 -0.95 -3.51
N ILE A 18 -2.12 -2.13 -4.09
CA ILE A 18 -1.69 -2.43 -5.45
C ILE A 18 -2.94 -2.75 -6.27
N GLU A 19 -3.22 -1.95 -7.29
CA GLU A 19 -4.28 -2.20 -8.25
C GLU A 19 -3.66 -2.61 -9.58
N VAL A 20 -3.99 -3.82 -10.04
CA VAL A 20 -3.53 -4.34 -11.34
C VAL A 20 -4.66 -4.25 -12.37
N LYS A 21 -4.35 -3.64 -13.52
CA LYS A 21 -5.23 -3.47 -14.69
C LYS A 21 -4.49 -3.94 -15.95
N GLY A 22 -4.74 -5.19 -16.36
CA GLY A 22 -4.07 -5.81 -17.51
C GLY A 22 -2.56 -5.91 -17.27
N THR A 23 -1.78 -5.22 -18.10
CA THR A 23 -0.31 -5.15 -18.00
C THR A 23 0.20 -3.93 -17.23
N SER A 24 -0.70 -3.11 -16.69
CA SER A 24 -0.36 -1.92 -15.90
C SER A 24 -0.80 -2.08 -14.45
N TYR A 25 -0.13 -1.39 -13.55
CA TYR A 25 -0.50 -1.35 -12.15
C TYR A 25 -0.27 0.04 -11.56
N THR A 26 -1.05 0.37 -10.54
CA THR A 26 -0.84 1.53 -9.67
C THR A 26 -0.57 1.06 -8.26
N VAL A 27 0.28 1.80 -7.55
CA VAL A 27 0.59 1.52 -6.15
C VAL A 27 0.37 2.79 -5.35
N ARG A 28 -0.44 2.70 -4.29
CA ARG A 28 -0.52 3.72 -3.24
C ARG A 28 0.15 3.19 -1.99
N TYR A 29 1.12 3.91 -1.43
CA TYR A 29 1.86 3.45 -0.27
C TYR A 29 2.15 4.56 0.73
N GLY A 30 2.32 4.21 2.00
CA GLY A 30 2.56 5.22 3.02
C GLY A 30 2.59 4.69 4.44
N LYS A 31 2.59 5.62 5.40
CA LYS A 31 2.38 5.29 6.82
C LYS A 31 0.91 4.96 7.03
N ILE A 32 0.61 3.89 7.77
CA ILE A 32 -0.79 3.54 8.11
C ILE A 32 -1.44 4.75 8.81
N GLY A 33 -2.65 5.11 8.37
CA GLY A 33 -3.36 6.31 8.82
C GLY A 33 -3.00 7.61 8.09
N THR A 34 -2.20 7.55 7.03
CA THR A 34 -1.90 8.70 6.15
C THR A 34 -2.44 8.46 4.74
N LEU A 35 -2.53 9.52 3.93
CA LEU A 35 -2.98 9.42 2.53
C LEU A 35 -2.02 8.58 1.67
N GLY A 36 -0.73 8.58 2.00
CA GLY A 36 0.30 7.94 1.17
C GLY A 36 0.60 8.70 -0.12
N THR A 37 1.24 8.01 -1.05
CA THR A 37 1.62 8.48 -2.39
C THR A 37 1.30 7.38 -3.39
#